data_AF-A0AAD4SA81-F1
#
_entry.id   AF-A0AAD4SA81-F1
#
_cell.length_a   1.000
_cell.length_b   1.000
_cell.length_c   1.000
_cell.angle_alpha   90.00
_cell.angle_beta   90.00
_cell.angle_gamma   90.00
#
_symmetry.space_group_name_H-M   'P 1'
#
loop_
_entity.id
_entity.type
_entity.pdbx_description
1 polymer ?
#
loop_
_entity_poly.entity_id
_entity_poly.type
_entity_poly.pdbx_seq_one_letter_code
_entity_poly.pdbx_strand_id
1 'polypeptide(L)'
;MQVIGAVGFMDRRIEIPEDIDPHWASIIRLCWHSDPKCRPTFEELLDKLEILQRHYCCQKPKGDARLGHNIEQREKAPRGG
;
A
#
# COMPACT_ATOMS: atom_id res chain seq x y z
N MET A 1 -24.67 -9.95 -23.11
CA MET A 1 -23.91 -9.26 -22.06
C MET A 1 -22.81 -8.45 -22.73
N GLN A 2 -23.02 -7.15 -22.99
CA GLN A 2 -21.99 -6.30 -23.59
C GLN A 2 -21.28 -5.56 -22.46
N VAL A 3 -19.99 -5.84 -22.28
CA VAL A 3 -19.11 -5.15 -21.34
C VAL A 3 -18.56 -3.88 -22.00
N ILE A 4 -19.44 -3.12 -22.67
CA ILE A 4 -19.07 -1.89 -23.34
C ILE A 4 -20.01 -0.80 -22.82
N GLY A 5 -19.47 0.07 -21.96
CA GLY A 5 -20.23 1.21 -21.46
C GLY A 5 -19.63 2.01 -20.30
N ALA A 6 -18.44 1.71 -19.78
CA ALA A 6 -17.90 2.42 -18.61
C ALA A 6 -16.84 3.50 -18.90
N VAL A 7 -16.27 3.57 -20.12
CA VAL A 7 -15.15 4.49 -20.38
C VAL A 7 -15.15 5.15 -21.77
N GLY A 8 -16.27 5.13 -22.48
CA GLY A 8 -16.29 5.32 -23.93
C GLY A 8 -16.94 6.58 -24.50
N PHE A 9 -17.52 7.48 -23.70
CA PHE A 9 -18.20 8.65 -24.25
C PHE A 9 -17.91 9.89 -23.38
N MET A 10 -17.26 10.91 -23.97
CA MET A 10 -17.05 12.26 -23.44
C MET A 10 -15.84 12.56 -22.53
N ASP A 11 -14.75 11.77 -22.55
CA ASP A 11 -13.59 11.99 -21.64
C ASP A 11 -13.99 12.08 -20.15
N ARG A 12 -15.17 11.52 -19.80
CA ARG A 12 -15.63 11.46 -18.43
C ARG A 12 -14.85 10.36 -17.73
N ARG A 13 -13.91 10.78 -16.90
CA ARG A 13 -13.16 9.90 -16.00
C ARG A 13 -13.80 9.91 -14.62
N ILE A 14 -13.50 8.88 -13.85
CA ILE A 14 -13.90 8.82 -12.44
C ILE A 14 -13.12 9.94 -11.72
N GLU A 15 -13.82 10.77 -10.96
CA GLU A 15 -13.18 11.76 -10.09
C GLU A 15 -12.37 11.02 -9.03
N ILE A 16 -11.11 11.43 -8.82
CA ILE A 16 -10.25 10.83 -7.80
C ILE A 16 -10.69 11.43 -6.45
N PRO A 17 -11.18 10.61 -5.51
CA PRO A 17 -11.55 11.07 -4.17
C PRO A 17 -10.36 11.71 -3.43
N GLU A 18 -10.65 12.71 -2.59
CA GLU A 18 -9.63 13.44 -1.82
C GLU A 18 -9.01 12.61 -0.68
N ASP A 19 -9.66 11.51 -0.28
CA ASP A 19 -9.21 10.59 0.77
C ASP A 19 -8.18 9.56 0.27
N ILE A 20 -7.92 9.50 -1.04
CA ILE A 20 -6.87 8.65 -1.60
C ILE A 20 -5.50 9.27 -1.38
N ASP A 21 -4.52 8.43 -1.04
CA ASP A 21 -3.13 8.85 -0.89
C ASP A 21 -2.63 9.63 -2.13
N PRO A 22 -1.97 10.79 -1.92
CA PRO A 22 -1.52 11.65 -3.01
C PRO A 22 -0.60 10.98 -4.04
N HIS A 23 0.18 9.97 -3.65
CA HIS A 23 1.07 9.25 -4.55
C HIS A 23 0.27 8.35 -5.49
N TRP A 24 -0.74 7.64 -4.97
CA TRP A 24 -1.68 6.88 -5.81
C TRP A 24 -2.45 7.79 -6.75
N ALA A 25 -2.98 8.91 -6.23
CA ALA A 25 -3.70 9.88 -7.03
C ALA A 25 -2.83 10.47 -8.18
N SER A 26 -1.54 10.68 -7.92
CA SER A 26 -0.57 11.17 -8.91
C SER A 26 -0.36 10.19 -10.07
N ILE A 27 -0.16 8.90 -9.77
CA ILE A 27 0.01 7.86 -10.79
C ILE A 27 -1.25 7.72 -11.65
N ILE A 28 -2.43 7.71 -11.01
CA ILE A 28 -3.70 7.61 -11.72
C ILE A 28 -3.85 8.78 -12.71
N ARG A 29 -3.54 10.02 -12.28
CA ARG A 29 -3.57 11.20 -13.16
C ARG A 29 -2.60 11.12 -14.33
N LEU A 30 -1.37 10.64 -14.10
CA LEU A 30 -0.37 10.46 -15.15
C LEU A 30 -0.85 9.46 -16.22
N CYS A 31 -1.39 8.31 -15.79
CA CYS A 31 -1.92 7.29 -16.69
C CYS A 31 -3.18 7.76 -17.44
N TRP A 32 -3.94 8.68 -16.84
CA TRP A 32 -5.16 9.25 -17.41
C TRP A 32 -4.97 10.54 -18.20
N HIS A 33 -3.74 10.88 -18.57
CA HIS A 33 -3.49 12.07 -19.37
C HIS A 33 -4.28 12.03 -20.70
N SER A 34 -4.95 13.13 -21.05
CA SER A 34 -5.76 13.22 -22.28
C SER A 34 -4.91 13.02 -23.53
N ASP A 35 -3.72 13.62 -23.57
CA ASP A 35 -2.71 13.33 -24.60
C ASP A 35 -2.03 11.97 -24.32
N PRO A 36 -2.17 10.96 -25.21
CA PRO A 36 -1.49 9.67 -25.07
C PRO A 36 0.03 9.77 -25.03
N LYS A 37 0.63 10.80 -25.65
CA LYS A 37 2.10 10.98 -25.68
C LYS A 37 2.68 11.42 -24.35
N CYS A 38 1.86 12.03 -23.50
CA CYS A 38 2.27 12.44 -22.15
C CYS A 38 2.05 11.33 -21.12
N ARG A 39 1.46 10.20 -21.50
CA ARG A 39 1.31 9.06 -20.59
C ARG A 39 2.67 8.40 -20.39
N PRO A 40 2.98 7.97 -19.16
CA PRO A 40 4.23 7.28 -18.89
C PRO A 40 4.28 5.97 -19.69
N THR A 41 5.49 5.61 -20.09
CA THR A 41 5.79 4.26 -20.54
C THR A 41 5.58 3.26 -19.39
N PHE A 42 5.47 1.99 -19.74
CA PHE A 42 5.30 0.96 -18.73
C PHE A 42 6.50 0.87 -17.77
N GLU A 43 7.72 1.11 -18.27
CA GLU A 43 8.94 1.15 -17.47
C GLU A 43 8.91 2.30 -16.44
N GLU A 44 8.59 3.52 -16.88
CA GLU A 44 8.46 4.67 -15.97
C GLU A 44 7.33 4.48 -14.95
N LEU A 45 6.27 3.76 -15.32
CA LEU A 45 5.19 3.40 -14.40
C LEU A 45 5.66 2.40 -13.33
N LEU A 46 6.44 1.39 -13.72
CA LEU A 46 6.99 0.39 -12.80
C LEU A 46 7.90 1.04 -11.76
N ASP A 47 8.79 1.96 -12.18
CA ASP A 47 9.67 2.67 -11.25
C ASP A 47 8.89 3.42 -10.17
N LYS A 48 7.80 4.09 -10.56
CA LYS A 48 6.92 4.81 -9.62
C LYS A 48 6.19 3.86 -8.69
N LEU A 49 5.74 2.73 -9.20
CA LEU A 49 5.07 1.70 -8.40
C LEU A 49 6.02 1.02 -7.42
N GLU A 50 7.29 0.81 -7.78
CA GLU A 50 8.27 0.22 -6.86
C GLU A 50 8.55 1.14 -5.67
N ILE A 51 8.67 2.45 -5.91
CA ILE A 51 8.84 3.45 -4.84
C ILE A 51 7.65 3.42 -3.88
N LEU A 52 6.44 3.39 -4.43
CA LEU A 52 5.21 3.23 -3.65
C LEU A 52 5.21 1.92 -2.85
N GLN A 53 5.52 0.80 -3.51
CA GLN A 53 5.56 -0.50 -2.86
C GLN A 53 6.52 -0.51 -1.67
N ARG A 54 7.69 0.11 -1.78
CA ARG A 54 8.63 0.25 -0.65
C ARG A 54 8.04 1.08 0.50
N HIS A 55 7.35 2.17 0.18
CA HIS A 55 6.68 3.03 1.17
C HIS A 55 5.63 2.26 1.98
N TYR A 56 4.86 1.38 1.33
CA TYR A 56 3.81 0.59 2.00
C TYR A 56 4.32 -0.75 2.57
N CYS A 57 5.38 -1.36 2.02
CA CYS A 57 5.91 -2.66 2.46
C CYS A 57 6.71 -2.58 3.77
N CYS A 58 7.37 -1.45 4.04
CA CYS A 58 8.05 -1.23 5.33
C CYS A 58 7.10 -1.05 6.53
N GLN A 59 5.78 -1.01 6.31
CA GLN A 59 4.78 -0.94 7.38
C GLN A 59 4.43 -2.31 8.00
N LYS A 60 5.15 -3.39 7.64
CA LYS A 60 5.08 -4.63 8.44
C LYS A 60 5.59 -4.29 9.84
N PRO A 61 4.79 -4.42 10.91
CA PRO A 61 5.33 -4.32 12.26
C PRO A 61 6.44 -5.38 12.35
N LYS A 62 7.68 -4.93 12.57
CA LYS A 62 8.76 -5.82 12.98
C LYS A 62 8.28 -6.41 14.30
N GLY A 63 7.87 -7.67 14.30
CA GLY A 63 7.53 -8.39 15.51
C GLY A 63 8.65 -8.16 16.52
N ASP A 64 8.30 -7.66 17.70
CA ASP A 64 9.20 -7.42 18.82
C ASP A 64 9.99 -8.71 19.09
N ALA A 65 11.22 -8.79 18.59
CA ALA A 65 12.20 -9.75 19.07
C ALA A 65 12.84 -9.16 20.35
N ARG A 66 12.04 -8.93 21.39
CA ARG A 66 12.55 -8.68 22.74
C ARG A 66 12.68 -10.01 23.47
N LEU A 67 13.86 -10.59 23.28
CA LEU A 67 14.68 -11.32 24.24
C LEU A 67 13.99 -11.66 25.59
N GLY A 68 13.54 -12.90 25.75
CA GLY A 68 13.26 -13.51 27.05
C GLY A 68 14.29 -14.58 27.36
N HIS A 69 15.50 -14.18 27.76
CA HIS A 69 16.42 -15.09 28.45
C HIS A 69 15.84 -15.40 29.86
N ASN A 70 16.05 -16.64 30.25
CA ASN A 70 15.41 -17.35 31.36
C ASN A 70 16.13 -17.10 32.72
N ILE A 71 15.44 -17.43 33.82
CA ILE A 71 15.95 -17.91 35.14
C ILE A 71 15.76 -17.00 36.37
N GLU A 72 15.00 -17.59 37.32
CA GLU A 72 14.96 -17.39 38.77
C GLU A 72 14.33 -16.09 39.30
N GLN A 73 13.17 -16.22 39.94
CA GLN A 73 13.06 -16.21 41.41
C GLN A 73 11.58 -16.26 41.80
N ARG A 74 11.32 -17.03 42.88
CA ARG A 74 10.18 -16.91 43.81
C ARG A 74 8.93 -17.71 43.47
N GLU A 75 8.89 -18.94 43.99
CA GLU A 75 7.84 -19.32 44.95
C GLU A 75 8.42 -20.32 45.98
N LYS A 76 8.89 -19.75 47.10
CA LYS A 76 8.99 -20.47 48.37
C LYS A 76 7.65 -20.26 49.08
N ALA A 77 6.82 -21.29 49.17
CA ALA A 77 5.75 -21.34 50.16
C ALA A 77 5.41 -22.80 50.55
N PRO A 78 5.31 -23.11 51.85
CA PRO A 78 5.02 -24.45 52.37
C PRO A 78 3.51 -24.69 52.53
N ARG A 79 3.11 -25.96 52.62
CA ARG A 79 1.94 -26.57 53.31
C ARG A 79 1.89 -28.03 52.83
N GLY A 80 2.19 -29.06 53.62
CA GLY A 80 1.57 -29.40 54.90
C GLY A 80 0.52 -30.50 54.64
N GLY A 81 0.78 -31.72 55.13
CA GLY A 81 -0.08 -32.90 54.99
C GLY A 81 0.71 -34.19 55.14
#